data_AF-W4LD93-F1
#
_entry.id   AF-W4LD93-F1
#
_cell.length_a   1.000
_cell.length_b   1.000
_cell.length_c   1.000
_cell.angle_alpha   90.00
_cell.angle_beta   90.00
_cell.angle_gamma   90.00
#
_symmetry.space_group_name_H-M   'P 1'
#
loop_
_entity.id
_entity.type
_entity.pdbx_description
1 polymer ?
#
loop_
_entity_poly.entity_id
_entity_poly.type
_entity_poly.pdbx_seq_one_letter_code
_entity_poly.pdbx_strand_id
1 'polypeptide(L)' 'MQAVHLLSELEKVTEYWSPQVVGQVNDQYIKVAKLKGQLAWHQHVV' A
#
# COMPACT_ATOMS: atom_id res chain seq x y z
N MET A 1 1.35 9.41 -18.91
CA MET A 1 1.16 8.76 -17.59
C MET A 1 2.54 8.41 -17.07
N GLN A 2 2.88 8.75 -15.83
CA GLN A 2 4.23 8.54 -15.30
C GLN A 2 4.31 7.19 -14.59
N ALA A 3 5.38 6.43 -14.86
CA ALA A 3 5.63 5.17 -14.17
C ALA A 3 5.88 5.44 -12.68
N VAL A 4 5.30 4.62 -11.81
CA VAL A 4 5.50 4.67 -10.36
C VAL A 4 6.49 3.57 -9.99
N HIS A 5 7.59 3.95 -9.35
CA HIS A 5 8.58 3.01 -8.84
C HIS A 5 8.23 2.61 -7.39
N LEU A 6 7.64 1.44 -7.21
CA LEU A 6 7.03 1.02 -5.93
C LEU A 6 7.99 1.05 -4.74
N LEU A 7 9.27 0.71 -4.95
CA LEU A 7 10.26 0.73 -3.88
C LEU A 7 10.51 2.15 -3.36
N SER A 8 10.58 3.14 -4.26
CA SER A 8 10.78 4.54 -3.89
C SER A 8 9.57 5.13 -3.19
N GLU A 9 8.36 4.67 -3.51
CA GLU A 9 7.16 5.06 -2.74
C GLU A 9 7.10 4.37 -1.37
N LEU A 10 7.52 3.10 -1.28
CA LEU A 10 7.58 2.39 -0.01
C LEU A 10 8.63 2.99 0.95
N GLU A 11 9.72 3.54 0.43
CA GLU A 11 10.73 4.26 1.23
C GLU A 11 10.12 5.45 1.99
N LYS A 12 9.16 6.15 1.39
CA LYS A 12 8.45 7.29 2.00
C LYS A 12 7.49 6.89 3.12
N VAL A 13 7.09 5.62 3.19
CA VAL A 13 6.19 5.12 4.24
C VAL A 13 7.00 4.90 5.53
N THR A 14 6.79 5.73 6.55
CA THR A 14 7.52 5.60 7.83
C THR A 14 6.81 4.69 8.82
N GLU A 15 5.47 4.71 8.83
CA GLU A 15 4.66 3.99 9.80
C GLU A 15 4.35 2.55 9.37
N TYR A 16 4.44 1.61 10.32
CA TYR A 16 3.97 0.25 10.13
C TYR A 16 2.44 0.20 10.11
N TRP A 17 1.89 -0.75 9.36
CA TRP A 17 0.45 -0.99 9.27
C TRP A 17 -0.37 0.20 8.73
N SER A 18 0.27 1.15 8.05
CA SER A 18 -0.34 2.34 7.45
C SER A 18 -0.26 2.29 5.91
N PRO A 19 -1.23 1.65 5.22
CA PRO A 19 -1.22 1.54 3.77
C PRO A 19 -1.42 2.90 3.08
N GLN A 20 -0.51 3.25 2.18
CA GLN A 20 -0.54 4.49 1.41
C GLN A 20 -0.90 4.21 -0.06
N VAL A 21 -1.76 5.05 -0.66
CA VAL A 21 -2.12 4.95 -2.08
C VAL A 21 -0.99 5.54 -2.93
N VAL A 22 -0.48 4.76 -3.88
CA VAL A 22 0.61 5.16 -4.78
C VAL A 22 0.19 5.24 -6.24
N GLY A 23 -1.04 4.85 -6.54
CA GLY A 23 -1.59 4.90 -7.87
C GLY A 23 -3.01 4.35 -7.94
N GLN A 24 -3.61 4.48 -9.11
CA GLN A 24 -4.94 3.99 -9.41
C GLN A 24 -4.96 3.40 -10.83
N VAL A 25 -5.62 2.26 -10.99
CA VAL A 25 -5.89 1.64 -12.28
C VAL A 25 -7.38 1.32 -12.31
N ASN A 26 -8.12 1.95 -13.22
CA ASN A 26 -9.58 1.92 -13.23
C ASN A 26 -10.15 2.34 -11.86
N ASP A 27 -11.02 1.54 -11.26
CA ASP A 27 -11.64 1.79 -9.95
C ASP A 27 -10.85 1.18 -8.77
N GLN A 28 -9.59 0.76 -9.01
CA GLN A 28 -8.75 0.12 -8.00
C GLN A 28 -7.57 0.98 -7.59
N TYR A 29 -7.32 1.06 -6.29
CA TYR A 29 -6.13 1.71 -5.74
C TYR A 29 -4.98 0.71 -5.58
N ILE A 30 -3.79 1.12 -6.00
CA ILE A 30 -2.54 0.44 -5.67
C ILE A 30 -2.05 1.04 -4.36
N LYS A 31 -1.86 0.20 -3.34
CA LYS A 31 -1.37 0.61 -2.02
C LYS A 31 -0.07 -0.10 -1.67
N VAL A 32 0.81 0.59 -0.95
CA VAL A 32 2.02 0.02 -0.34
C VAL A 32 2.00 0.24 1.16
N ALA A 33 2.51 -0.72 1.92
CA ALA A 33 2.55 -0.66 3.38
C ALA A 33 3.77 -1.42 3.90
N LYS A 34 4.32 -0.97 5.04
CA LYS A 34 5.29 -1.75 5.82
C LYS A 34 4.52 -2.55 6.87
N LEU A 35 4.75 -3.85 6.96
CA LEU A 35 4.14 -4.73 7.97
C LEU A 35 5.20 -5.12 9.00
N LYS A 36 4.79 -5.35 10.25
CA LYS A 36 5.71 -5.78 11.32
C LYS A 36 5.01 -6.61 12.38
N GLY A 37 5.48 -7.84 12.57
CA GLY A 37 4.84 -8.79 13.47
C GLY A 37 3.67 -9.50 12.78
N GLN A 38 2.54 -9.62 13.48
CA GLN A 38 1.38 -10.38 12.99
C GLN A 38 0.29 -9.45 12.47
N LEU A 39 -0.30 -9.81 11.34
CA LEU A 39 -1.52 -9.20 10.83
C LEU A 39 -2.72 -9.95 11.42
N ALA A 40 -3.70 -9.23 11.97
CA ALA A 40 -4.93 -9.84 12.43
C ALA A 40 -5.69 -10.52 11.28
N TRP A 41 -6.31 -11.65 11.55
CA TRP A 41 -7.28 -12.25 10.64
C TRP A 41 -8.38 -11.24 10.35
N HIS A 42 -8.63 -10.99 9.06
CA HIS A 42 -9.60 -10.01 8.60
C HIS A 42 -10.21 -10.46 7.29
N GLN A 43 -11.36 -9.87 6.97
CA GLN A 43 -12.07 -10.08 5.70
C GLN A 43 -12.23 -8.73 5.01
N HIS A 44 -12.05 -8.72 3.69
CA HIS A 44 -12.49 -7.60 2.86
C HIS A 44 -13.89 -7.92 2.38
N VAL A 45 -14.84 -7.03 2.66
CA VAL A 45 -16.27 -7.22 2.37
C VAL A 45 -16.59 -6.91 0.90
N VAL A 46 -15.64 -7.17 0.00
CA VAL A 46 -15.59 -6.69 -1.40
C VAL A 46 -16.99 -6.54 -2.01
#